data_AF-A0ABD3ZQS5-F1
#
_entry.id   AF-A0ABD3ZQS5-F1
#
_cell.length_a   1.000
_cell.length_b   1.000
_cell.length_c   1.000
_cell.angle_alpha   90.00
_cell.angle_beta   90.00
_cell.angle_gamma   90.00
#
_symmetry.space_group_name_H-M   'P 1'
#
loop_
_entity.id
_entity.type
_entity.pdbx_description
1 polymer ?
#
loop_
_entity_poly.entity_id
_entity_poly.type
_entity_poly.pdbx_seq_one_letter_code
_entity_poly.pdbx_strand_id
1 'polypeptide(L)'
;MYNHGNLITDLLDNLLLESTGVLQKTRIYEMSSNQTFRETLAFLIVRDNAHQNAFAKALETLGVEWAKLLPVPNYDINKYPECRKYVELGYHNAQFNFRLDETRISEIYQGKSPSRNGGELQVIDPPAGFPVPVLPEIPNEHSPGLGDMNA
;
A
#
# COMPACT_ATOMS: atom_id res chain seq x y z
N MET A 1 5.79 -9.72 -10.21
CA MET A 1 5.94 -8.47 -10.99
C MET A 1 6.21 -8.88 -12.42
N TYR A 2 5.39 -8.44 -13.35
CA TYR A 2 5.58 -8.70 -14.76
C TYR A 2 6.31 -7.50 -15.38
N ASN A 3 7.21 -7.78 -16.31
CA ASN A 3 7.94 -6.77 -17.05
C ASN A 3 7.99 -7.25 -18.50
N HIS A 4 7.18 -6.60 -19.33
CA HIS A 4 7.05 -6.88 -20.74
C HIS A 4 7.93 -5.96 -21.59
N GLY A 5 8.56 -4.94 -20.98
CA GLY A 5 9.29 -3.89 -21.69
C GLY A 5 8.37 -2.91 -22.44
N ASN A 6 7.06 -3.02 -22.26
CA ASN A 6 6.07 -2.08 -22.78
C ASN A 6 5.42 -1.34 -21.61
N LEU A 7 5.65 -0.03 -21.54
CA LEU A 7 5.23 0.80 -20.40
C LEU A 7 3.73 0.71 -20.11
N ILE A 8 2.86 0.73 -21.13
CA ILE A 8 1.41 0.69 -20.91
C ILE A 8 1.01 -0.67 -20.35
N THR A 9 1.48 -1.76 -20.95
CA THR A 9 1.20 -3.11 -20.46
C THR A 9 1.69 -3.29 -19.02
N ASP A 10 2.90 -2.85 -18.70
CA ASP A 10 3.46 -2.96 -17.36
C ASP A 10 2.66 -2.14 -16.33
N LEU A 11 2.15 -0.96 -16.70
CA LEU A 11 1.27 -0.17 -15.84
C LEU A 11 -0.10 -0.83 -15.62
N LEU A 12 -0.65 -1.52 -16.62
CA LEU A 12 -1.89 -2.29 -16.48
C LEU A 12 -1.69 -3.48 -15.53
N ASP A 13 -0.57 -4.19 -15.67
CA ASP A 13 -0.22 -5.30 -14.77
C ASP A 13 -0.02 -4.82 -13.33
N ASN A 14 0.62 -3.66 -13.15
CA ASN A 14 0.77 -3.06 -11.83
C ASN A 14 -0.59 -2.71 -11.20
N LEU A 15 -1.52 -2.16 -11.99
CA LEU A 15 -2.86 -1.85 -11.49
C LEU A 15 -3.66 -3.11 -11.13
N LEU A 16 -3.53 -4.17 -11.93
CA LEU A 16 -4.11 -5.49 -11.65
C LEU A 16 -3.50 -6.10 -10.38
N LEU A 17 -2.18 -6.01 -10.22
CA LEU A 17 -1.45 -6.51 -9.06
C LEU A 17 -1.95 -5.83 -7.78
N GLU A 18 -2.08 -4.50 -7.77
CA GLU A 18 -2.59 -3.78 -6.61
C GLU A 18 -4.06 -4.11 -6.31
N SER A 19 -4.89 -4.27 -7.35
CA SER A 19 -6.31 -4.64 -7.18
C SER A 19 -6.47 -6.03 -6.56
N THR A 20 -5.70 -7.00 -7.03
CA THR A 20 -5.70 -8.37 -6.49
C THR A 20 -5.04 -8.44 -5.11
N GLY A 21 -4.02 -7.62 -4.87
CA GLY A 21 -3.38 -7.45 -3.57
C GLY A 21 -4.37 -6.99 -2.50
N VAL A 22 -5.15 -5.94 -2.79
CA VAL A 22 -6.19 -5.46 -1.88
C VAL A 22 -7.24 -6.54 -1.60
N LEU A 23 -7.71 -7.27 -2.63
CA LEU A 23 -8.67 -8.36 -2.46
C LEU A 23 -8.17 -9.43 -1.48
N GLN A 24 -6.90 -9.81 -1.60
CA GLN A 24 -6.31 -10.80 -0.71
C GLN A 24 -6.16 -10.23 0.71
N LYS A 25 -5.65 -9.00 0.85
CA LYS A 25 -5.46 -8.36 2.15
C LYS A 25 -6.78 -8.17 2.91
N THR A 26 -7.86 -7.78 2.24
CA THR A 26 -9.17 -7.63 2.89
C THR A 26 -9.76 -8.97 3.34
N ARG A 27 -9.59 -10.04 2.56
CA ARG A 27 -9.98 -11.39 2.99
C ARG A 27 -9.16 -11.86 4.20
N ILE A 28 -7.84 -11.67 4.15
CA ILE A 28 -6.93 -12.04 5.24
C ILE A 28 -7.25 -11.24 6.52
N TYR A 29 -7.62 -9.97 6.38
CA TYR A 29 -8.06 -9.13 7.50
C TYR A 29 -9.27 -9.72 8.23
N GLU A 30 -10.21 -10.32 7.49
CA GLU A 30 -11.40 -10.97 8.04
C GLU A 30 -11.09 -12.34 8.68
N MET A 31 -9.91 -12.92 8.43
CA MET A 31 -9.51 -14.23 8.96
C MET A 31 -8.92 -14.15 10.38
N SER A 32 -8.66 -12.96 10.92
CA SER A 32 -8.04 -12.81 12.24
C SER A 32 -8.51 -11.54 12.95
N SER A 33 -8.60 -11.59 14.28
CA SER A 33 -8.87 -10.45 15.15
C SER A 33 -7.62 -9.92 15.86
N ASN A 34 -6.43 -10.46 15.56
CA ASN A 34 -5.18 -9.99 16.14
C ASN A 34 -4.93 -8.52 15.77
N GLN A 35 -4.71 -7.67 16.77
CA GLN A 35 -4.62 -6.22 16.59
C GLN A 35 -3.40 -5.82 15.75
N THR A 36 -2.22 -6.34 16.05
CA THR A 36 -0.99 -6.07 15.28
C THR A 36 -1.15 -6.47 13.82
N PHE A 37 -1.81 -7.60 13.57
CA PHE A 37 -2.06 -8.09 12.23
C PHE A 37 -3.02 -7.18 11.45
N ARG A 38 -4.16 -6.81 12.06
CA ARG A 38 -5.13 -5.89 11.44
C ARG A 38 -4.55 -4.51 11.19
N GLU A 39 -3.76 -4.00 12.13
CA GLU A 39 -3.10 -2.71 12.02
C GLU A 39 -2.12 -2.68 10.84
N THR A 40 -1.33 -3.75 10.68
CA THR A 40 -0.41 -3.93 9.56
C THR A 40 -1.16 -4.00 8.23
N LEU A 41 -2.19 -4.84 8.14
CA LEU A 41 -3.00 -4.99 6.93
C LEU A 41 -3.71 -3.69 6.57
N ALA A 42 -4.25 -2.97 7.55
CA ALA A 42 -4.96 -1.72 7.33
C ALA A 42 -4.07 -0.66 6.69
N PHE A 43 -2.84 -0.49 7.21
CA PHE A 43 -1.86 0.40 6.60
C PHE A 43 -1.62 -0.02 5.14
N LEU A 44 -1.33 -1.29 4.90
CA LEU A 44 -1.04 -1.80 3.56
C LEU A 44 -2.24 -1.67 2.59
N ILE A 45 -3.47 -1.91 3.03
CA ILE A 45 -4.68 -1.72 2.20
C ILE A 45 -4.84 -0.25 1.78
N VAL A 46 -4.58 0.70 2.69
CA VAL A 46 -4.59 2.13 2.37
C VAL A 46 -3.46 2.48 1.39
N ARG A 47 -2.28 1.89 1.55
CA ARG A 47 -1.14 2.09 0.63
C ARG A 47 -1.40 1.52 -0.75
N ASP A 48 -1.97 0.32 -0.86
CA ASP A 48 -2.37 -0.24 -2.15
C ASP A 48 -3.35 0.69 -2.88
N ASN A 49 -4.29 1.35 -2.17
CA ASN A 49 -5.18 2.34 -2.77
C ASN A 49 -4.42 3.55 -3.35
N ALA A 50 -3.42 4.05 -2.62
CA ALA A 50 -2.55 5.13 -3.10
C ALA A 50 -1.75 4.70 -4.34
N HIS A 51 -1.28 3.45 -4.40
CA HIS A 51 -0.59 2.91 -5.57
C HIS A 51 -1.51 2.72 -6.76
N GLN A 52 -2.74 2.23 -6.55
CA GLN A 52 -3.77 2.18 -7.61
C GLN A 52 -4.00 3.57 -8.21
N ASN A 53 -4.08 4.61 -7.36
CA ASN A 53 -4.21 5.99 -7.81
C ASN A 53 -2.99 6.43 -8.63
N ALA A 54 -1.78 6.06 -8.22
CA ALA A 54 -0.55 6.39 -8.94
C ALA A 54 -0.50 5.76 -10.34
N PHE A 55 -0.79 4.46 -10.44
CA PHE A 55 -0.78 3.76 -11.73
C PHE A 55 -1.92 4.21 -12.63
N ALA A 56 -3.11 4.47 -12.09
CA ALA A 56 -4.23 5.05 -12.83
C ALA A 56 -3.86 6.44 -13.37
N LYS A 57 -3.20 7.29 -12.56
CA LYS A 57 -2.71 8.60 -13.03
C LYS A 57 -1.67 8.47 -14.13
N ALA A 58 -0.71 7.56 -14.00
CA ALA A 58 0.28 7.32 -15.05
C ALA A 58 -0.41 6.91 -16.36
N LEU A 59 -1.38 5.99 -16.31
CA LEU A 59 -2.19 5.59 -17.46
C LEU A 59 -3.01 6.76 -18.05
N GLU A 60 -3.58 7.63 -17.22
CA GLU A 60 -4.29 8.84 -17.67
C GLU A 60 -3.37 9.77 -18.48
N THR A 61 -2.11 9.96 -18.06
CA THR A 61 -1.15 10.78 -18.83
C THR A 61 -0.83 10.21 -20.21
N LEU A 62 -1.06 8.90 -20.41
CA LEU A 62 -0.89 8.20 -21.68
C LEU A 62 -2.21 8.08 -22.47
N GLY A 63 -3.27 8.76 -22.01
CA GLY A 63 -4.58 8.79 -22.68
C GLY A 63 -5.53 7.66 -22.30
N VAL A 64 -5.29 6.95 -21.19
CA VAL A 64 -6.12 5.81 -20.76
C VAL A 64 -6.82 6.10 -19.42
N GLU A 65 -8.14 6.23 -19.44
CA GLU A 65 -8.96 6.60 -18.26
C GLU A 65 -9.38 5.40 -17.38
N TRP A 66 -8.42 4.70 -16.76
CA TRP A 66 -8.69 3.51 -15.93
C TRP A 66 -9.32 3.81 -14.56
N ALA A 67 -9.14 5.04 -14.06
CA ALA A 67 -9.65 5.50 -12.77
C ALA A 67 -11.11 5.12 -12.49
N LYS A 68 -11.96 5.18 -13.52
CA LYS A 68 -13.40 4.91 -13.46
C LYS A 68 -13.75 3.48 -13.03
N LEU A 69 -12.83 2.53 -13.16
CA LEU A 69 -13.04 1.14 -12.77
C LEU A 69 -12.69 0.87 -11.30
N LEU A 70 -11.96 1.78 -10.65
CA LEU A 70 -11.43 1.58 -9.30
C LEU A 70 -12.42 2.02 -8.20
N PRO A 71 -12.36 1.39 -7.02
CA PRO A 71 -11.51 0.26 -6.65
C PRO A 71 -12.04 -1.09 -7.17
N VAL A 72 -11.12 -2.04 -7.38
CA VAL A 72 -11.43 -3.45 -7.66
C VAL A 72 -10.82 -4.32 -6.55
N PRO A 73 -11.60 -5.13 -5.81
CA PRO A 73 -13.06 -5.24 -5.85
C PRO A 73 -13.77 -3.94 -5.43
N ASN A 74 -15.08 -3.86 -5.63
CA ASN A 74 -15.85 -2.71 -5.15
C ASN A 74 -16.04 -2.80 -3.61
N TYR A 75 -15.11 -2.21 -2.83
CA TYR A 75 -15.15 -2.20 -1.36
C TYR A 75 -14.99 -0.80 -0.78
N ASP A 76 -15.69 -0.51 0.33
CA ASP A 76 -15.51 0.75 1.06
C ASP A 76 -14.42 0.59 2.12
N ILE A 77 -13.28 1.24 1.89
CA ILE A 77 -12.11 1.21 2.77
C ILE A 77 -12.42 1.72 4.18
N ASN A 78 -13.43 2.59 4.33
CA ASN A 78 -13.81 3.16 5.63
C ASN A 78 -14.57 2.18 6.54
N LYS A 79 -15.00 1.03 6.00
CA LYS A 79 -15.66 -0.02 6.80
C LYS A 79 -14.68 -0.79 7.69
N TYR A 80 -13.38 -0.70 7.42
CA TYR A 80 -12.33 -1.26 8.27
C TYR A 80 -11.86 -0.15 9.25
N PRO A 81 -12.10 -0.27 10.56
CA PRO A 81 -11.81 0.81 11.51
C PRO A 81 -10.34 1.25 11.49
N GLU A 82 -9.43 0.30 11.42
CA GLU A 82 -7.99 0.51 11.35
C GLU A 82 -7.58 1.21 10.05
N CYS A 83 -8.27 0.94 8.92
CA CYS A 83 -8.03 1.65 7.66
C CYS A 83 -8.50 3.10 7.73
N ARG A 84 -9.66 3.35 8.36
CA ARG A 84 -10.24 4.70 8.50
C ARG A 84 -9.25 5.67 9.13
N LYS A 85 -8.52 5.23 10.16
CA LYS A 85 -7.43 6.00 10.78
C LYS A 85 -6.42 6.53 9.75
N TYR A 86 -5.97 5.69 8.83
CA TYR A 86 -5.00 6.09 7.79
C TYR A 86 -5.64 6.89 6.66
N VAL A 87 -6.92 6.68 6.38
CA VAL A 87 -7.70 7.51 5.45
C VAL A 87 -7.82 8.93 5.99
N GLU A 88 -8.12 9.10 7.27
CA GLU A 88 -8.21 10.40 7.96
C GLU A 88 -6.86 11.13 7.99
N LEU A 89 -5.75 10.41 8.03
CA LEU A 89 -4.39 10.95 7.85
C LEU A 89 -4.07 11.33 6.38
N GLY A 90 -5.00 11.09 5.44
CA GLY A 90 -4.82 11.41 4.03
C GLY A 90 -3.98 10.40 3.23
N TYR A 91 -3.59 9.27 3.83
CA TYR A 91 -2.58 8.39 3.22
C TYR A 91 -3.03 7.72 1.92
N HIS A 92 -4.33 7.56 1.70
CA HIS A 92 -4.89 7.04 0.45
C HIS A 92 -4.65 7.95 -0.77
N ASN A 93 -4.40 9.25 -0.54
CA ASN A 93 -4.10 10.26 -1.57
C ASN A 93 -2.65 10.76 -1.50
N ALA A 94 -1.82 10.14 -0.66
CA ALA A 94 -0.43 10.54 -0.48
C ALA A 94 0.52 9.54 -1.15
N GLN A 95 1.42 10.04 -1.99
CA GLN A 95 2.60 9.30 -2.42
C GLN A 95 3.77 9.68 -1.51
N PHE A 96 4.25 8.71 -0.72
CA PHE A 96 5.42 8.94 0.13
C PHE A 96 6.70 9.01 -0.72
N ASN A 97 7.46 10.07 -0.55
CA ASN A 97 8.73 10.28 -1.24
C ASN A 97 9.89 9.67 -0.44
N PHE A 98 10.29 8.46 -0.82
CA PHE A 98 11.45 7.78 -0.21
C PHE A 98 12.79 8.13 -0.89
N ARG A 99 12.82 9.14 -1.77
CA ARG A 99 14.06 9.58 -2.44
C ARG A 99 14.87 10.51 -1.53
N LEU A 100 16.20 10.40 -1.62
CA LEU A 100 17.13 11.31 -0.96
C LEU A 100 17.59 12.44 -1.88
N ASP A 101 17.25 12.36 -3.16
CA ASP A 101 17.54 13.31 -4.22
C ASP A 101 16.26 13.95 -4.79
N GLU A 102 16.43 14.89 -5.71
CA GLU A 102 15.31 15.54 -6.40
C GLU A 102 14.43 14.51 -7.12
N THR A 103 13.13 14.80 -7.17
CA THR A 103 12.13 13.87 -7.71
C THR A 103 11.17 14.57 -8.66
N ARG A 104 10.68 13.82 -9.65
CA ARG A 104 9.67 14.25 -10.64
C ARG A 104 8.32 13.58 -10.44
N ILE A 105 8.11 12.90 -9.30
CA ILE A 105 6.87 12.17 -9.00
C ILE A 105 5.64 13.08 -9.14
N SER A 106 5.74 14.33 -8.72
CA SER A 106 4.66 15.32 -8.76
C SER A 106 4.25 15.72 -10.18
N GLU A 107 5.02 15.39 -11.22
CA GLU A 107 4.60 15.61 -12.61
C GLU A 107 3.43 14.69 -13.00
N ILE A 108 3.35 13.51 -12.37
CA ILE A 108 2.29 12.51 -12.61
C ILE A 108 1.31 12.48 -11.44
N TYR A 109 1.81 12.39 -10.20
CA TYR A 109 1.00 12.25 -8.99
C TYR A 109 0.55 13.61 -8.46
N GLN A 110 -0.41 14.22 -9.14
CA GLN A 110 -0.95 15.54 -8.82
C GLN A 110 -2.43 15.68 -9.20
N GLY A 111 -3.06 16.73 -8.68
CA GLY A 111 -4.45 17.07 -8.95
C GLY A 111 -5.44 16.18 -8.20
N LYS A 112 -6.65 16.01 -8.74
CA LYS A 112 -7.70 15.23 -8.07
C LYS A 112 -7.38 13.74 -8.07
N SER A 113 -7.69 13.08 -6.95
CA SER A 113 -7.64 11.63 -6.84
C SER A 113 -8.50 10.99 -7.93
N PRO A 114 -7.97 10.03 -8.69
CA PRO A 114 -8.74 9.29 -9.69
C PRO A 114 -9.79 8.37 -9.04
N SER A 115 -9.60 8.00 -7.77
CA SER A 115 -10.56 7.15 -7.05
C SER A 115 -11.82 7.91 -6.62
N ARG A 116 -12.89 7.14 -6.41
CA ARG A 116 -14.18 7.63 -5.89
C ARG A 116 -14.13 8.39 -4.56
N ASN A 117 -13.07 8.22 -3.77
CA ASN A 117 -12.94 8.89 -2.47
C ASN A 117 -12.60 10.38 -2.64
N GLY A 118 -12.24 10.81 -3.86
CA GLY A 118 -11.92 12.20 -4.16
C GLY A 118 -10.70 12.69 -3.38
N GLY A 119 -10.64 14.00 -3.15
CA GLY A 119 -9.49 14.67 -2.55
C GLY A 119 -8.39 15.01 -3.56
N GLU A 120 -7.32 15.64 -3.07
CA GLU A 120 -6.15 16.03 -3.86
C GLU A 120 -4.99 15.10 -3.58
N LEU A 121 -4.31 14.68 -4.65
CA LEU A 121 -3.10 13.89 -4.59
C LEU A 121 -1.94 14.78 -4.15
N GLN A 122 -1.12 14.24 -3.25
CA GLN A 122 0.04 14.94 -2.71
C GLN A 122 1.25 14.03 -2.64
N VAL A 123 2.44 14.59 -2.91
CA VAL A 123 3.72 13.92 -2.67
C VAL A 123 4.25 14.48 -1.34
N ILE A 124 4.46 13.61 -0.36
CA ILE A 124 4.85 14.02 1.00
C ILE A 124 6.00 13.16 1.52
N ASP A 125 6.65 13.61 2.58
CA ASP A 125 7.63 12.79 3.30
C ASP A 125 6.97 11.54 3.91
N PRO A 126 7.68 10.40 3.97
CA PRO A 126 7.16 9.22 4.62
C PRO A 126 6.93 9.49 6.12
N PRO A 127 5.92 8.83 6.74
CA PRO A 127 5.71 8.97 8.16
C PRO A 127 6.92 8.48 8.96
N ALA A 128 7.10 9.04 10.15
CA ALA A 128 8.13 8.58 11.08
C ALA A 128 7.93 7.07 11.37
N GLY A 129 9.00 6.30 11.20
CA GLY A 129 9.00 4.89 11.53
C GLY A 129 8.94 4.66 13.05
N PHE A 130 8.68 3.41 13.42
CA PHE A 130 8.77 2.94 14.81
C PHE A 130 9.97 2.00 14.98
N PRO A 131 10.55 1.91 16.18
CA PRO A 131 11.60 0.92 16.45
C PRO A 131 11.13 -0.50 16.12
N VAL A 132 11.99 -1.28 15.48
CA VAL A 132 11.72 -2.71 15.22
C VAL A 132 11.75 -3.45 16.56
N PRO A 133 10.71 -4.23 16.90
CA PRO A 133 10.70 -4.97 18.16
C PRO A 133 11.78 -6.05 18.16
N VAL A 134 12.50 -6.17 19.27
CA VAL A 134 13.38 -7.33 19.53
C VAL A 134 12.53 -8.40 20.19
N LEU A 135 12.36 -9.54 19.52
CA LEU A 135 11.62 -10.67 20.06
C LEU A 135 12.48 -11.43 21.08
N PRO A 136 11.87 -12.08 22.09
CA PRO A 136 12.60 -12.95 23.02
C PRO A 136 13.32 -14.07 22.29
N GLU A 137 14.43 -14.55 22.87
CA GLU A 137 15.10 -15.76 22.40
C GLU A 137 14.14 -16.96 22.48
N ILE A 138 14.26 -17.88 21.53
CA ILE A 138 13.47 -19.11 21.47
C ILE A 138 14.46 -20.30 21.48
N PRO A 139 14.87 -20.78 22.67
CA PRO A 139 15.86 -21.86 22.81
C PRO A 139 15.47 -23.13 22.05
N ASN A 140 14.20 -23.55 22.11
CA ASN A 140 13.72 -24.72 21.39
C ASN A 140 13.83 -24.60 19.86
N GLU A 141 14.01 -23.39 19.33
CA GLU A 141 14.29 -23.12 17.91
C GLU A 141 15.77 -22.81 17.64
N HIS A 142 16.63 -22.90 18.66
CA HIS A 142 18.04 -22.50 18.64
C HIS A 142 18.24 -21.08 18.09
N SER A 143 17.35 -20.16 18.47
CA SER A 143 17.32 -18.78 18.02
C SER A 143 17.60 -17.84 19.20
N PRO A 144 18.69 -17.05 19.17
CA PRO A 144 19.54 -16.74 18.02
C PRO A 144 20.75 -17.70 17.83
N GLY A 145 20.91 -18.72 18.68
CA GLY A 145 22.00 -19.69 18.56
C GLY A 145 21.85 -20.90 19.47
N LEU A 146 22.89 -21.74 19.52
CA LEU A 146 22.92 -23.05 20.20
C LEU A 146 23.34 -22.98 21.68
N GLY A 147 23.19 -21.83 22.34
CA GLY A 147 23.65 -21.65 23.73
C GLY A 147 22.94 -22.58 24.72
N ASP A 148 21.71 -22.96 24.39
CA ASP A 148 20.83 -23.87 25.13
C ASP A 148 21.27 -25.34 25.08
N MET A 149 22.05 -25.74 24.07
CA MET A 149 22.52 -27.12 23.90
C MET A 149 23.61 -27.52 24.91
N ASN A 150 24.20 -26.56 25.63
CA ASN A 150 25.27 -26.78 26.60
C ASN A 150 24.81 -26.57 28.07
N ALA A 151 23.52 -26.34 28.31
CA ALA A 151 22.95 -26.07 29.63
C ALA A 151 22.59 -27.34 30.41
#